data_AF-A0A957QUM4-F1
#
_entry.id   AF-A0A957QUM4-F1
#
_cell.length_a   1.000
_cell.length_b   1.000
_cell.length_c   1.000
_cell.angle_alpha   90.00
_cell.angle_beta   90.00
_cell.angle_gamma   90.00
#
_symmetry.space_group_name_H-M   'P 1'
#
loop_
_entity.id
_entity.type
_entity.pdbx_description
1 polymer ?
#
loop_
_entity_poly.entity_id
_entity_poly.type
_entity_poly.pdbx_seq_one_letter_code
_entity_poly.pdbx_strand_id
1 'polypeptide(L)'
;VGEGEAGQLGGPPGNLYVVVAVEPHPFFVRNGSDVLLEMPVNVAQAALGASVKIPTLDGGQEMLEIPAGTQTGAQFRKRGIGVPHLQRNGRGDMLIN
;
A
#
# COMPACT_ATOMS: atom_id res chain seq x y z
N VAL A 1 26.99 6.41 13.27
CA VAL A 1 27.79 7.65 13.09
C VAL A 1 29.20 7.18 12.78
N GLY A 2 29.84 7.66 11.72
CA GLY A 2 31.15 7.15 11.30
C GLY A 2 31.13 6.01 10.27
N GLU A 3 29.99 5.83 9.58
CA GLU A 3 29.85 4.88 8.44
C GLU A 3 30.09 5.56 7.08
N GLY A 4 30.38 6.86 7.08
CA GLY A 4 30.75 7.60 5.87
C GLY A 4 32.24 7.48 5.57
N GLU A 5 32.69 8.22 4.56
CA GLU A 5 34.09 8.19 4.13
C GLU A 5 35.06 8.59 5.25
N ALA A 6 36.28 8.05 5.19
CA ALA A 6 37.33 8.33 6.15
C ALA A 6 37.68 9.83 6.19
N GLY A 7 37.83 10.37 7.39
CA GLY A 7 38.24 11.76 7.57
C GLY A 7 39.71 11.98 7.21
N GLN A 8 40.04 13.16 6.70
CA GLN A 8 41.42 13.52 6.40
C GLN A 8 42.26 13.65 7.67
N LEU A 9 43.55 13.32 7.60
CA LEU A 9 44.55 13.51 8.67
C LEU A 9 44.15 12.88 10.04
N GLY A 10 43.47 11.73 10.02
CA GLY A 10 43.01 11.07 11.25
C GLY A 10 41.73 11.67 11.84
N GLY A 11 41.07 12.56 11.09
CA GLY A 11 39.74 13.06 11.43
C GLY A 11 38.69 11.93 11.44
N PRO A 12 37.60 12.10 12.21
CA PRO A 12 36.55 11.09 12.31
C PRO A 12 35.88 10.86 10.95
N PRO A 13 35.44 9.62 10.63
CA PRO A 13 34.70 9.34 9.41
C PRO A 13 33.38 10.12 9.35
N GLY A 14 32.92 10.39 8.13
CA GLY A 14 31.64 11.05 7.87
C GLY A 14 30.43 10.17 8.24
N ASN A 15 29.24 10.58 7.78
CA ASN A 15 28.01 9.82 7.97
C ASN A 15 27.46 9.31 6.65
N LEU A 16 26.97 8.08 6.66
CA LEU A 16 26.18 7.51 5.57
C LEU A 16 24.70 7.83 5.78
N TYR A 17 24.07 8.41 4.76
CA TYR A 17 22.63 8.60 4.70
C TYR A 17 22.05 7.62 3.69
N VAL A 18 21.07 6.82 4.11
CA VAL A 18 20.33 5.92 3.22
C VAL A 18 18.97 6.53 2.95
N VAL A 19 18.67 6.76 1.67
CA VAL A 19 17.35 7.19 1.21
C VAL A 19 16.69 6.01 0.50
N VAL A 20 15.48 5.67 0.92
CA VAL A 20 14.70 4.60 0.29
C VAL A 20 13.83 5.20 -0.81
N ALA A 21 14.05 4.76 -2.04
CA ALA A 21 13.13 4.96 -3.14
C ALA A 21 12.28 3.70 -3.30
N VAL A 22 10.96 3.86 -3.39
CA VAL A 22 10.03 2.75 -3.57
C VAL A 22 9.66 2.68 -5.05
N GLU A 23 9.86 1.50 -5.65
CA GLU A 23 9.48 1.27 -7.04
C GLU A 23 7.95 1.25 -7.20
N PRO A 24 7.40 1.78 -8.31
CA PRO A 24 5.99 1.69 -8.60
C PRO A 24 5.54 0.21 -8.69
N HIS A 25 4.44 -0.09 -8.02
CA HIS A 25 3.83 -1.41 -8.07
C HIS A 25 2.72 -1.44 -9.13
N PRO A 26 2.54 -2.55 -9.90
CA PRO A 26 1.60 -2.60 -11.02
C PRO A 26 0.14 -2.34 -10.66
N PHE A 27 -0.26 -2.60 -9.41
CA PHE A 27 -1.66 -2.46 -8.97
C PHE A 27 -1.85 -1.79 -7.61
N PHE A 28 -0.76 -1.43 -6.92
CA PHE A 28 -0.86 -0.77 -5.61
C PHE A 28 -0.24 0.61 -5.65
N VAL A 29 -0.98 1.60 -5.17
CA VAL A 29 -0.46 2.96 -4.99
C VAL A 29 -0.48 3.29 -3.51
N ARG A 30 0.69 3.55 -2.94
CA ARG A 30 0.82 3.92 -1.53
C ARG A 30 0.48 5.40 -1.33
N ASN A 31 -0.44 5.68 -0.40
CA ASN A 31 -0.73 7.03 0.07
C ASN A 31 -0.50 7.10 1.60
N GLY A 32 0.69 7.53 2.02
CA GLY A 32 1.06 7.55 3.43
C GLY A 32 1.12 6.13 4.03
N SER A 33 0.18 5.80 4.90
CA SER A 33 0.01 4.45 5.45
C SER A 33 -1.12 3.65 4.80
N ASP A 34 -1.93 4.29 3.96
CA ASP A 34 -2.98 3.61 3.21
C ASP A 34 -2.46 3.15 1.84
N VAL A 35 -3.17 2.20 1.24
CA VAL A 35 -2.90 1.71 -0.11
C VAL A 35 -4.17 1.78 -0.95
N LEU A 36 -4.01 2.22 -2.20
CA LEU A 36 -5.07 2.19 -3.19
C LEU A 36 -4.86 0.98 -4.10
N LEU A 37 -5.95 0.26 -4.35
CA LEU A 37 -6.05 -0.84 -5.32
C LEU A 37 -7.10 -0.45 -6.37
N GLU A 38 -6.72 -0.37 -7.63
CA GLU A 38 -7.68 -0.23 -8.72
C GLU A 38 -8.11 -1.62 -9.18
N MET A 39 -9.40 -1.92 -9.04
CA MET A 39 -9.95 -3.24 -9.36
C MET A 39 -11.02 -3.13 -10.44
N PRO A 40 -10.74 -3.57 -11.69
CA PRO A 40 -11.76 -3.58 -12.72
C PRO A 40 -12.84 -4.62 -12.40
N VAL A 41 -14.09 -4.17 -12.37
CA VAL A 41 -15.27 -5.04 -12.27
C VAL A 41 -16.05 -5.02 -13.57
N ASN A 42 -16.59 -6.16 -13.98
CA ASN A 42 -17.44 -6.19 -15.16
C ASN A 42 -18.87 -5.71 -14.84
N VAL A 43 -19.64 -5.38 -15.88
CA VAL A 43 -21.00 -4.84 -15.75
C VAL A 43 -21.92 -5.78 -14.96
N ALA A 44 -21.77 -7.11 -15.12
CA ALA A 44 -22.59 -8.07 -14.39
C ALA A 44 -22.28 -8.07 -12.88
N GLN A 45 -21.00 -8.02 -12.50
CA GLN A 45 -20.57 -7.91 -11.10
C GLN A 45 -21.05 -6.61 -10.45
N ALA A 46 -20.94 -5.49 -11.16
CA ALA A 46 -21.43 -4.21 -10.67
C ALA A 46 -22.96 -4.17 -10.54
N ALA A 47 -23.70 -4.72 -11.53
CA ALA A 47 -25.16 -4.69 -11.55
C ALA A 47 -25.81 -5.69 -10.58
N LEU A 48 -25.30 -6.92 -10.52
CA LEU A 48 -25.88 -8.02 -9.74
C LEU A 48 -25.24 -8.19 -8.36
N GLY A 49 -24.11 -7.53 -8.13
CA GLY A 49 -23.27 -7.76 -6.96
C GLY A 49 -22.35 -8.97 -7.16
N ALA A 50 -21.26 -9.01 -6.40
CA ALA A 50 -20.28 -10.08 -6.48
C ALA A 50 -19.45 -10.16 -5.20
N SER A 51 -18.96 -11.35 -4.90
CA SER A 51 -17.93 -11.56 -3.88
C SER A 51 -16.63 -11.94 -4.60
N VAL A 52 -15.60 -11.10 -4.47
CA VAL A 52 -14.34 -11.24 -5.22
C VAL A 52 -13.14 -11.25 -4.28
N LYS A 53 -12.11 -12.01 -4.61
CA LYS A 53 -10.86 -12.01 -3.85
C LYS A 53 -9.93 -10.91 -4.33
N ILE A 54 -9.44 -10.08 -3.41
CA ILE A 54 -8.47 -9.02 -3.67
C ILE A 54 -7.11 -9.38 -3.08
N PRO A 55 -5.99 -9.03 -3.73
CA PRO A 55 -4.65 -9.25 -3.19
C PRO A 55 -4.38 -8.33 -1.99
N THR A 56 -3.58 -8.80 -1.04
CA THR A 56 -3.05 -7.97 0.06
C THR A 56 -1.56 -7.71 -0.10
N LEU A 57 -1.05 -6.69 0.61
CA LEU A 57 0.38 -6.34 0.57
C LEU A 57 1.29 -7.44 1.12
N ASP A 58 0.76 -8.34 1.95
CA ASP A 58 1.52 -9.42 2.59
C ASP A 58 1.50 -10.72 1.77
N GLY A 59 1.01 -10.68 0.52
CA GLY A 59 0.92 -11.83 -0.38
C GLY A 59 -0.30 -12.73 -0.17
N GLY A 60 -1.25 -12.31 0.68
CA GLY A 60 -2.51 -13.00 0.92
C GLY A 60 -3.65 -12.53 0.03
N GLN A 61 -4.86 -12.99 0.35
CA GLN A 61 -6.10 -12.55 -0.30
C GLN A 61 -7.17 -12.23 0.73
N GLU A 62 -7.99 -11.23 0.45
CA GLU A 62 -9.14 -10.84 1.25
C GLU A 62 -10.43 -10.89 0.40
N MET A 63 -11.57 -11.18 1.03
CA MET A 63 -12.85 -11.21 0.33
C MET A 63 -13.46 -9.81 0.29
N LEU A 64 -13.76 -9.28 -0.89
CA LEU A 64 -14.46 -8.02 -1.09
C LEU A 64 -15.89 -8.29 -1.59
N GLU A 65 -16.86 -7.78 -0.84
CA GLU A 65 -18.27 -7.81 -1.21
C GLU A 65 -18.62 -6.54 -1.98
N ILE A 66 -19.04 -6.72 -3.23
CA ILE A 66 -19.55 -5.68 -4.13
C ILE A 66 -21.08 -5.76 -4.09
N PRO A 67 -21.78 -4.73 -3.59
CA PRO A 67 -23.23 -4.66 -3.61
C PRO A 67 -23.78 -4.58 -5.04
N ALA A 68 -24.98 -5.11 -5.24
CA ALA A 68 -25.72 -4.94 -6.49
C ALA A 68 -25.99 -3.44 -6.77
N GLY A 69 -25.85 -3.02 -8.02
CA GLY A 69 -26.01 -1.63 -8.44
C GLY A 69 -24.83 -0.72 -8.10
N THR A 70 -23.64 -1.28 -7.81
CA THR A 70 -22.42 -0.51 -7.59
C THR A 70 -22.12 0.37 -8.81
N GLN A 71 -21.94 1.68 -8.58
CA GLN A 71 -21.66 2.65 -9.61
C GLN A 71 -20.16 2.79 -9.85
N THR A 72 -19.78 3.26 -11.05
CA THR A 72 -18.40 3.64 -11.35
C THR A 72 -17.90 4.70 -10.37
N GLY A 73 -16.67 4.54 -9.88
CA GLY A 73 -16.06 5.44 -8.90
C GLY A 73 -16.51 5.21 -7.45
N ALA A 74 -17.31 4.17 -7.20
CA ALA A 74 -17.55 3.70 -5.83
C ALA A 74 -16.24 3.26 -5.20
N GLN A 75 -16.05 3.61 -3.93
CA GLN A 75 -14.86 3.25 -3.17
C GLN A 75 -15.22 2.32 -2.01
N PHE A 76 -14.48 1.22 -1.91
CA PHE A 76 -14.58 0.28 -0.80
C PHE A 76 -13.39 0.42 0.13
N ARG A 77 -13.59 0.25 1.43
CA ARG A 77 -12.53 0.35 2.44
C ARG A 77 -12.39 -0.97 3.20
N LYS A 78 -11.19 -1.53 3.17
CA LYS A 78 -10.78 -2.65 4.01
C LYS A 78 -9.82 -2.14 5.09
N ARG A 79 -10.26 -2.24 6.34
CA ARG A 79 -9.53 -1.67 7.49
C ARG A 79 -8.35 -2.56 7.89
N GLY A 80 -7.22 -1.94 8.24
CA GLY A 80 -6.06 -2.59 8.84
C GLY A 80 -5.19 -3.42 7.90
N ILE A 81 -5.44 -3.37 6.58
CA ILE A 81 -4.68 -4.13 5.57
C ILE A 81 -3.80 -3.23 4.67
N GLY A 82 -3.57 -1.98 5.08
CA GLY A 82 -2.62 -1.06 4.45
C GLY A 82 -1.18 -1.27 4.95
N VAL A 83 -0.37 -0.21 4.89
CA VAL A 83 1.05 -0.25 5.29
C VAL A 83 1.19 -0.07 6.81
N PRO A 84 2.11 -0.81 7.47
CA PRO A 84 2.45 -0.57 8.88
C PRO A 84 2.91 0.87 9.14
N HIS A 85 2.53 1.42 10.29
CA HIS A 85 3.03 2.73 10.71
C HIS A 85 4.45 2.61 11.26
N LEU A 86 5.30 3.60 10.96
CA LEU A 86 6.71 3.58 11.37
C LEU A 86 6.91 3.77 12.88
N GLN A 87 6.06 4.56 13.54
CA GLN A 87 6.25 4.99 14.94
C GLN A 87 5.08 4.63 15.87
N ARG A 88 4.09 3.87 15.39
CA ARG A 88 2.93 3.46 16.21
C ARG A 88 2.50 2.05 15.83
N ASN A 89 1.78 1.41 16.75
CA ASN A 89 1.16 0.12 16.48
C ASN A 89 0.04 0.25 15.43
N GLY A 90 -0.18 -0.82 14.68
CA GLY A 90 -1.24 -0.93 13.68
C GLY A 90 -0.81 -0.53 12.27
N ARG A 91 -1.78 -0.60 11.34
CA ARG A 91 -1.59 -0.37 9.89
C ARG A 91 -2.62 0.62 9.38
N GLY A 92 -2.35 1.24 8.24
CA GLY A 92 -3.38 1.94 7.49
C GLY A 92 -4.36 0.95 6.84
N ASP A 93 -5.13 1.46 5.90
CA ASP A 93 -6.22 0.75 5.25
C ASP A 93 -5.96 0.55 3.74
N MET A 94 -6.74 -0.33 3.13
CA MET A 94 -6.82 -0.46 1.69
C MET A 94 -8.12 0.18 1.19
N LEU A 95 -7.97 1.07 0.21
CA LEU A 95 -9.06 1.68 -0.54
C LEU A 95 -9.11 1.01 -1.91
N ILE A 96 -10.26 0.46 -2.28
CA ILE A 96 -10.48 -0.20 -3.55
C ILE A 96 -11.40 0.68 -4.39
N ASN A 97 -10.92 1.06 -5.58
CA ASN A 97 -11.66 1.86 -6.56
C ASN A 97 -12.02 1.02 -7.80
#